data_AF-A0A7X8AUF0-F1
#
_entry.id   AF-A0A7X8AUF0-F1
#
_cell.length_a   1.000
_cell.length_b   1.000
_cell.length_c   1.000
_cell.angle_alpha   90.00
_cell.angle_beta   90.00
_cell.angle_gamma   90.00
#
_symmetry.space_group_name_H-M   'P 1'
#
loop_
_entity.id
_entity.type
_entity.pdbx_description
1 polymer ?
#
loop_
_entity_poly.entity_id
_entity_poly.type
_entity_poly.pdbx_seq_one_letter_code
_entity_poly.pdbx_strand_id
1 'polypeptide(L)'
;MSYIDLGNNISISGYDLVLLPTNFTKGGVKVSKGGSTTIEDKDEDEDEDKDKDKDSHGEDGEFDDSDVPIDPVPGSREEGIHKAYLNGYPDGNFKPENSITRAEAAVIFANLLEADKNTQPKNNISYTDLPNDHWATWAVKYVSDIGLFSGYPDGTFKPNNSITRAEFSTVVFKFMELEEPLQVKNKFDDCAGHWAQKYIEKLSDSGYINGYPDGTFKPQNSIKRAESVALINRALNRGPLYGVKENFPDVPSTYWAYGDIAKGAITHRYYIDEEGREVLLEKLDD
;
A
#
# COMPACT_ATOMS: atom_id res chain seq x y z
N MET A 1 -51.66 18.98 -24.66
CA MET A 1 -51.48 17.52 -24.55
C MET A 1 -50.25 17.29 -23.70
N SER A 2 -50.48 16.88 -22.45
CA SER A 2 -49.48 16.51 -21.46
C SER A 2 -48.96 15.11 -21.74
N TYR A 3 -47.64 14.93 -21.77
CA TYR A 3 -47.03 13.62 -21.58
C TYR A 3 -46.11 13.70 -20.37
N ILE A 4 -46.49 12.93 -19.36
CA ILE A 4 -45.69 12.53 -18.21
C ILE A 4 -44.82 11.39 -18.73
N ASP A 5 -43.51 11.49 -18.55
CA ASP A 5 -42.61 10.34 -18.63
C ASP A 5 -41.97 10.13 -17.26
N LEU A 6 -42.10 8.91 -16.76
CA LEU A 6 -41.65 8.44 -15.46
C LEU A 6 -40.57 7.40 -15.70
N GLY A 7 -39.40 7.63 -15.10
CA GLY A 7 -38.51 6.54 -14.68
C GLY A 7 -37.30 6.31 -15.59
N ASN A 8 -36.13 6.74 -15.10
CA ASN A 8 -35.11 5.78 -14.66
C ASN A 8 -33.97 6.53 -13.97
N ASN A 9 -34.00 6.52 -12.62
CA ASN A 9 -32.82 6.78 -11.81
C ASN A 9 -31.92 5.54 -11.87
N ILE A 10 -30.92 5.57 -12.74
CA ILE A 10 -29.78 4.66 -12.66
C ILE A 10 -28.62 5.48 -12.10
N SER A 11 -28.42 5.35 -10.78
CA SER A 11 -27.18 5.76 -10.12
C SER A 11 -26.08 4.79 -10.57
N ILE A 12 -25.37 5.15 -11.63
CA ILE A 12 -24.18 4.43 -12.09
C ILE A 12 -22.99 4.89 -11.24
N SER A 13 -22.34 3.95 -10.56
CA SER A 13 -21.15 4.18 -9.74
C SER A 13 -20.01 4.67 -10.62
N GLY A 14 -19.67 5.95 -10.50
CA GLY A 14 -18.52 6.55 -11.16
C GLY A 14 -17.22 6.18 -10.44
N TYR A 15 -16.60 5.08 -10.84
CA TYR A 15 -15.15 4.91 -10.74
C TYR A 15 -14.56 5.19 -12.12
N ASP A 16 -14.46 6.47 -12.48
CA ASP A 16 -13.57 6.86 -13.58
C ASP A 16 -12.14 6.72 -13.06
N LEU A 17 -11.45 5.67 -13.49
CA LEU A 17 -10.00 5.52 -13.32
C LEU A 17 -9.31 6.65 -14.09
N VAL A 18 -9.00 7.73 -13.39
CA VAL A 18 -8.00 8.70 -13.87
C VAL A 18 -6.65 8.06 -13.63
N LEU A 19 -6.08 7.44 -14.67
CA LEU A 19 -4.69 7.01 -14.67
C LEU A 19 -3.79 8.26 -14.62
N LEU A 20 -3.40 8.66 -13.41
CA LEU A 20 -2.35 9.66 -13.22
C LEU A 20 -0.99 8.99 -13.49
N PRO A 21 -0.09 9.65 -14.24
CA PRO A 21 1.25 9.13 -14.45
C PRO A 21 2.06 9.32 -13.16
N THR A 22 2.29 8.27 -12.38
CA THR A 22 3.19 8.34 -11.23
C THR A 22 4.23 7.23 -11.29
N ASN A 23 5.47 7.62 -11.64
CA ASN A 23 6.66 6.89 -11.19
C ASN A 23 6.77 7.11 -9.67
N PHE A 24 5.97 6.40 -8.88
CA PHE A 24 6.04 6.41 -7.43
C PHE A 24 6.47 5.02 -6.95
N THR A 25 7.68 4.91 -6.44
CA THR A 25 8.20 3.65 -5.88
C THR A 25 8.46 3.82 -4.38
N LYS A 26 7.38 3.79 -3.59
CA LYS A 26 7.39 3.47 -2.16
C LYS A 26 6.25 2.49 -1.89
N GLY A 27 6.58 1.30 -1.38
CA GLY A 27 5.64 0.20 -1.21
C GLY A 27 5.72 -0.88 -2.29
N GLY A 28 6.92 -1.40 -2.59
CA GLY A 28 7.06 -2.69 -3.28
C GLY A 28 6.50 -2.78 -4.70
N VAL A 29 7.00 -1.99 -5.64
CA VAL A 29 6.87 -2.30 -7.07
C VAL A 29 8.27 -2.42 -7.69
N LYS A 30 8.72 -3.67 -7.87
CA LYS A 30 9.67 -4.00 -8.94
C LYS A 30 8.85 -4.53 -10.12
N VAL A 31 8.47 -3.65 -11.05
CA VAL A 31 8.11 -4.14 -12.38
C VAL A 31 9.41 -4.41 -13.11
N SER A 32 9.83 -5.67 -13.18
CA SER A 32 10.82 -6.07 -14.18
C SER A 32 10.15 -6.00 -15.54
N LYS A 33 10.32 -4.89 -16.25
CA LYS A 33 10.14 -4.91 -17.70
C LYS A 33 11.21 -5.83 -18.28
N GLY A 34 10.77 -6.86 -19.00
CA GLY A 34 11.64 -7.77 -19.73
C GLY A 34 12.65 -6.98 -20.55
N GLY A 35 13.93 -7.27 -20.30
CA GLY A 35 15.07 -6.71 -21.00
C GLY A 35 16.16 -7.75 -20.96
N SER A 36 16.37 -8.40 -22.11
CA SER A 36 17.45 -9.35 -22.39
C SER A 36 18.79 -8.80 -21.88
N THR A 37 19.43 -9.53 -20.97
CA THR A 37 20.84 -9.33 -20.63
C THR A 37 21.69 -10.03 -21.67
N THR A 38 22.18 -9.28 -22.66
CA THR A 38 23.41 -9.63 -23.36
C THR A 38 24.57 -9.33 -22.41
N ILE A 39 25.25 -10.38 -21.95
CA ILE A 39 26.55 -10.26 -21.30
C ILE A 39 27.56 -10.08 -22.44
N GLU A 40 28.26 -8.93 -22.44
CA GLU A 40 29.48 -8.78 -23.23
C GLU A 40 30.56 -9.60 -22.53
N ASP A 41 31.00 -10.67 -23.21
CA ASP A 41 32.18 -11.44 -22.86
C ASP A 41 33.42 -10.54 -22.94
N LYS A 42 34.29 -10.68 -21.94
CA LYS A 42 35.69 -10.27 -22.02
C LYS A 42 36.53 -11.52 -22.18
N ASP A 43 37.17 -11.60 -23.35
CA ASP A 43 38.47 -12.22 -23.63
C ASP A 43 39.43 -12.08 -22.42
N GLU A 44 40.39 -12.93 -22.12
CA GLU A 44 41.07 -14.07 -22.73
C GLU A 44 41.93 -14.61 -21.57
N ASP A 45 42.27 -15.91 -21.54
CA ASP A 45 43.66 -16.35 -21.36
C ASP A 45 43.74 -17.88 -21.41
N GLU A 46 44.64 -18.31 -22.29
CA GLU A 46 45.01 -19.66 -22.69
C GLU A 46 45.66 -20.45 -21.53
N ASP A 47 45.55 -21.78 -21.55
CA ASP A 47 46.74 -22.64 -21.53
C ASP A 47 46.43 -24.12 -21.80
N GLU A 48 47.39 -24.72 -22.51
CA GLU A 48 47.47 -26.05 -23.13
C GLU A 48 47.46 -27.23 -22.13
N ASP A 49 46.92 -28.40 -22.51
CA ASP A 49 47.73 -29.56 -22.96
C ASP A 49 46.95 -30.92 -23.05
N LYS A 50 47.09 -31.54 -24.23
CA LYS A 50 47.37 -32.95 -24.60
C LYS A 50 46.50 -34.17 -24.19
N ASP A 51 46.23 -34.93 -25.27
CA ASP A 51 46.33 -36.39 -25.49
C ASP A 51 45.10 -37.33 -25.39
N LYS A 52 44.62 -37.72 -26.59
CA LYS A 52 44.36 -39.07 -27.16
C LYS A 52 43.78 -40.19 -26.28
N ASP A 53 42.62 -40.75 -26.68
CA ASP A 53 42.51 -41.97 -27.52
C ASP A 53 41.03 -42.41 -27.72
N LYS A 54 40.82 -43.25 -28.74
CA LYS A 54 39.56 -43.67 -29.37
C LYS A 54 38.80 -44.79 -28.63
N ASP A 55 37.47 -44.85 -28.75
CA ASP A 55 36.71 -45.86 -29.56
C ASP A 55 35.23 -46.03 -29.14
N SER A 56 34.37 -45.95 -30.16
CA SER A 56 33.08 -46.64 -30.45
C SER A 56 31.90 -46.76 -29.47
N HIS A 57 30.75 -46.28 -29.98
CA HIS A 57 29.41 -46.88 -30.06
C HIS A 57 28.46 -46.82 -28.84
N GLY A 58 27.42 -46.01 -29.01
CA GLY A 58 26.13 -46.06 -28.31
C GLY A 58 25.25 -44.91 -28.77
N GLU A 59 24.31 -45.18 -29.68
CA GLU A 59 23.25 -44.26 -30.07
C GLU A 59 22.14 -44.28 -29.00
N ASP A 60 21.95 -43.16 -28.31
CA ASP A 60 20.72 -42.78 -27.65
C ASP A 60 20.55 -41.26 -27.77
N GLY A 61 19.58 -40.85 -28.61
CA GLY A 61 19.31 -39.45 -28.90
C GLY A 61 18.87 -38.70 -27.65
N GLU A 62 19.74 -37.84 -27.14
CA GLU A 62 19.39 -36.66 -26.37
C GLU A 62 18.44 -35.79 -27.22
N PHE A 63 17.17 -35.75 -26.82
CA PHE A 63 16.30 -34.63 -27.18
C PHE A 63 16.72 -33.46 -26.29
N ASP A 64 17.63 -32.66 -26.84
CA ASP A 64 17.98 -31.35 -26.34
C ASP A 64 16.75 -30.43 -26.43
N ASP A 65 16.15 -30.13 -25.27
CA ASP A 65 14.98 -29.26 -25.12
C ASP A 65 15.39 -27.76 -25.08
N SER A 66 16.63 -27.43 -25.45
CA SER A 66 17.15 -26.06 -25.33
C SER A 66 16.78 -25.11 -26.47
N ASP A 67 16.07 -25.58 -27.51
CA ASP A 67 15.68 -24.75 -28.65
C ASP A 67 14.22 -24.96 -29.07
N VAL A 68 13.30 -25.11 -28.12
CA VAL A 68 11.89 -24.82 -28.39
C VAL A 68 11.70 -23.30 -28.29
N PRO A 69 11.36 -22.59 -29.38
CA PRO A 69 10.89 -21.22 -29.25
C PRO A 69 9.67 -21.27 -28.33
N ILE A 70 9.81 -20.72 -27.12
CA ILE A 70 8.67 -20.55 -26.22
C ILE A 70 7.79 -19.52 -26.92
N ASP A 71 6.79 -19.99 -27.67
CA ASP A 71 5.75 -19.14 -28.19
C ASP A 71 5.20 -18.32 -27.00
N PRO A 72 5.04 -16.99 -27.13
CA PRO A 72 4.48 -16.19 -26.06
C PRO A 72 3.11 -16.75 -25.68
N VAL A 73 2.97 -17.21 -24.44
CA VAL A 73 1.71 -17.75 -23.90
C VAL A 73 0.63 -16.68 -24.10
N PRO A 74 -0.46 -16.97 -24.83
CA PRO A 74 -1.59 -16.06 -24.91
C PRO A 74 -2.17 -15.84 -23.51
N GLY A 75 -1.97 -14.64 -22.94
CA GLY A 75 -2.58 -14.23 -21.66
C GLY A 75 -1.64 -13.96 -20.48
N SER A 76 -0.50 -13.29 -20.69
CA SER A 76 0.33 -12.79 -19.57
C SER A 76 -0.47 -11.79 -18.72
N ARG A 77 -1.02 -12.24 -17.59
CA ARG A 77 -1.65 -11.35 -16.61
C ARG A 77 -0.55 -10.55 -15.91
N GLU A 78 -0.73 -9.24 -15.73
CA GLU A 78 0.19 -8.47 -14.91
C GLU A 78 0.10 -8.99 -13.47
N GLU A 79 1.24 -9.36 -12.88
CA GLU A 79 1.34 -9.92 -11.54
C GLU A 79 2.24 -9.07 -10.64
N GLY A 80 1.96 -9.09 -9.35
CA GLY A 80 2.75 -8.36 -8.36
C GLY A 80 2.67 -8.97 -6.97
N ILE A 81 3.45 -8.41 -6.06
CA ILE A 81 3.46 -8.77 -4.64
C ILE A 81 3.22 -7.50 -3.83
N HIS A 82 2.25 -7.54 -2.93
CA HIS A 82 2.08 -6.52 -1.90
C HIS A 82 2.40 -7.11 -0.53
N LYS A 83 3.23 -6.42 0.24
CA LYS A 83 3.47 -6.73 1.66
C LYS A 83 2.36 -6.16 2.53
N ALA A 84 1.97 -6.90 3.56
CA ALA A 84 1.11 -6.37 4.62
C ALA A 84 1.80 -5.18 5.29
N TYR A 85 1.01 -4.17 5.63
CA TYR A 85 1.49 -3.00 6.37
C TYR A 85 0.83 -2.85 7.75
N LEU A 86 -0.18 -3.67 8.04
CA LEU A 86 -0.75 -3.82 9.37
C LEU A 86 -1.12 -5.27 9.66
N ASN A 87 -1.30 -5.59 10.94
CA ASN A 87 -1.77 -6.90 11.38
C ASN A 87 -3.14 -6.81 12.05
N GLY A 88 -3.79 -7.96 12.24
CA GLY A 88 -4.91 -8.08 13.19
C GLY A 88 -4.45 -7.87 14.64
N TYR A 89 -5.42 -7.85 15.55
CA TYR A 89 -5.14 -7.84 16.98
C TYR A 89 -4.84 -9.25 17.50
N PRO A 90 -4.18 -9.39 18.67
CA PRO A 90 -3.85 -10.70 19.26
C PRO A 90 -5.06 -11.61 19.54
N ASP A 91 -6.27 -11.06 19.59
CA ASP A 91 -7.51 -11.81 19.73
C ASP A 91 -8.05 -12.37 18.40
N GLY A 92 -7.29 -12.22 17.31
CA GLY A 92 -7.63 -12.69 15.97
C GLY A 92 -8.59 -11.78 15.20
N ASN A 93 -9.07 -10.68 15.79
CA ASN A 93 -10.00 -9.75 15.14
C ASN A 93 -9.28 -8.58 14.47
N PHE A 94 -9.94 -7.96 13.50
CA PHE A 94 -9.47 -6.73 12.88
C PHE A 94 -9.92 -5.48 13.64
N LYS A 95 -11.14 -5.48 14.19
CA LYS A 95 -11.83 -4.36 14.84
C LYS A 95 -12.03 -3.17 13.90
N PRO A 96 -12.75 -3.33 12.78
CA PRO A 96 -12.83 -2.32 11.72
C PRO A 96 -13.46 -0.99 12.16
N GLU A 97 -14.38 -1.04 13.14
CA GLU A 97 -15.09 0.13 13.67
C GLU A 97 -14.34 0.85 14.79
N ASN A 98 -13.29 0.24 15.34
CA ASN A 98 -12.49 0.88 16.38
C ASN A 98 -11.59 1.96 15.78
N SER A 99 -11.33 3.01 16.55
CA SER A 99 -10.30 3.97 16.18
C SER A 99 -8.90 3.40 16.41
N ILE A 100 -7.95 3.79 15.56
CA ILE A 100 -6.54 3.46 15.77
C ILE A 100 -5.84 4.53 16.60
N THR A 101 -4.87 4.09 17.38
CA THR A 101 -3.99 4.93 18.18
C THR A 101 -2.89 5.56 17.33
N ARG A 102 -2.25 6.62 17.85
CA ARG A 102 -1.07 7.24 17.22
C ARG A 102 0.10 6.26 17.10
N ALA A 103 0.28 5.37 18.07
CA ALA A 103 1.30 4.31 18.00
C ALA A 103 1.03 3.30 16.89
N GLU A 104 -0.22 2.86 16.72
CA GLU A 104 -0.60 1.97 15.62
C GLU A 104 -0.41 2.64 14.26
N ALA A 105 -0.80 3.90 14.11
CA ALA A 105 -0.54 4.65 12.90
C ALA A 105 0.96 4.75 12.60
N ALA A 106 1.79 5.04 13.60
CA ALA A 106 3.24 5.10 13.44
C ALA A 106 3.83 3.77 12.93
N VAL A 107 3.39 2.63 13.47
CA VAL A 107 3.83 1.30 13.02
C VAL A 107 3.35 1.00 11.60
N ILE A 108 2.12 1.37 11.26
CA ILE A 108 1.59 1.23 9.90
C ILE A 108 2.49 1.94 8.89
N PHE A 109 2.82 3.21 9.14
CA PHE A 109 3.67 3.97 8.21
C PHE A 109 5.12 3.51 8.22
N ALA A 110 5.65 3.02 9.35
CA ALA A 110 6.98 2.41 9.38
C ALA A 110 7.04 1.15 8.50
N ASN A 111 6.01 0.29 8.58
CA ASN A 111 5.92 -0.91 7.73
C ASN A 111 5.76 -0.55 6.24
N LEU A 112 4.98 0.47 5.90
CA LEU A 112 4.86 0.98 4.53
C LEU A 112 6.19 1.49 3.96
N LEU A 113 7.09 1.94 4.83
CA LEU A 113 8.46 2.36 4.49
C LEU A 113 9.46 1.19 4.53
N GLU A 114 8.98 -0.04 4.71
CA GLU A 114 9.79 -1.26 4.86
C GLU A 114 10.80 -1.17 6.01
N ALA A 115 10.49 -0.39 7.05
CA ALA A 115 11.26 -0.32 8.28
C ALA A 115 10.82 -1.42 9.26
N ASP A 116 11.74 -1.81 10.14
CA ASP A 116 11.54 -2.83 11.15
C ASP A 116 12.13 -2.40 12.51
N LYS A 117 12.04 -3.28 13.51
CA LYS A 117 12.60 -3.06 14.85
C LYS A 117 14.13 -2.83 14.87
N ASN A 118 14.84 -3.21 13.82
CA ASN A 118 16.28 -3.02 13.69
C ASN A 118 16.62 -1.67 13.04
N THR A 119 15.64 -1.04 12.38
CA THR A 119 15.78 0.27 11.75
C THR A 119 15.98 1.35 12.82
N GLN A 120 17.19 1.92 12.86
CA GLN A 120 17.53 2.94 13.85
C GLN A 120 17.24 4.35 13.30
N PRO A 121 16.67 5.26 14.12
CA PRO A 121 16.61 6.67 13.76
C PRO A 121 18.02 7.26 13.68
N LYS A 122 18.23 8.25 12.81
CA LYS A 122 19.50 8.97 12.67
C LYS A 122 19.73 9.93 13.84
N ASN A 123 18.67 10.54 14.35
CA ASN A 123 18.72 11.45 15.48
C ASN A 123 18.18 10.81 16.76
N ASN A 124 18.58 11.35 17.91
CA ASN A 124 18.04 10.93 19.19
C ASN A 124 16.63 11.51 19.38
N ILE A 125 15.61 10.75 19.03
CA ILE A 125 14.20 11.08 19.29
C ILE A 125 13.76 10.51 20.63
N SER A 126 13.21 11.36 21.50
CA SER A 126 12.62 10.96 22.78
C SER A 126 11.31 11.70 23.05
N TYR A 127 10.42 11.02 23.77
CA TYR A 127 9.15 11.58 24.25
C TYR A 127 8.97 11.19 25.71
N THR A 128 8.40 12.08 26.52
CA THR A 128 8.29 11.88 27.98
C THR A 128 7.31 10.77 28.37
N ASP A 129 6.40 10.41 27.47
CA ASP A 129 5.36 9.39 27.66
C ASP A 129 5.57 8.14 26.81
N LEU A 130 6.77 7.96 26.24
CA LEU A 130 7.11 6.81 25.41
C LEU A 130 8.33 6.06 26.00
N PRO A 131 8.09 5.04 26.84
CA PRO A 131 9.15 4.17 27.36
C PRO A 131 9.93 3.45 26.25
N ASN A 132 11.21 3.16 26.48
CA ASN A 132 12.05 2.49 25.49
C ASN A 132 11.59 1.06 25.15
N ASP A 133 10.88 0.40 26.07
CA ASP A 133 10.33 -0.95 25.94
C ASP A 133 8.89 -0.99 25.40
N HIS A 134 8.27 0.16 25.14
CA HIS A 134 6.97 0.21 24.50
C HIS A 134 7.04 -0.37 23.07
N TRP A 135 6.09 -1.24 22.71
CA TRP A 135 6.10 -2.04 21.47
C TRP A 135 6.25 -1.21 20.18
N ALA A 136 5.72 0.01 20.16
CA ALA A 136 5.78 0.93 19.03
C ALA A 136 6.98 1.89 19.05
N THR A 137 7.86 1.81 20.06
CA THR A 137 8.93 2.82 20.23
C THR A 137 9.87 2.89 19.04
N TRP A 138 10.24 1.75 18.45
CA TRP A 138 11.09 1.71 17.26
C TRP A 138 10.45 2.51 16.11
N ALA A 139 9.18 2.25 15.82
CA ALA A 139 8.45 2.89 14.72
C ALA A 139 8.21 4.38 14.99
N VAL A 140 7.76 4.72 16.21
CA VAL A 140 7.52 6.11 16.59
C VAL A 140 8.80 6.94 16.48
N LYS A 141 9.94 6.42 16.93
CA LYS A 141 11.22 7.12 16.79
C LYS A 141 11.62 7.25 15.31
N TYR A 142 11.52 6.19 14.53
CA TYR A 142 11.86 6.20 13.11
C TYR A 142 11.00 7.19 12.30
N VAL A 143 9.68 7.10 12.39
CA VAL A 143 8.76 8.00 11.64
C VAL A 143 8.80 9.44 12.13
N SER A 144 9.25 9.70 13.37
CA SER A 144 9.52 11.05 13.85
C SER A 144 10.83 11.60 13.31
N ASP A 145 11.88 10.78 13.24
CA ASP A 145 13.21 11.16 12.74
C ASP A 145 13.17 11.60 11.28
N ILE A 146 12.35 10.94 10.46
CA ILE A 146 12.14 11.30 9.05
C ILE A 146 11.08 12.40 8.85
N GLY A 147 10.54 12.98 9.94
CA GLY A 147 9.60 14.10 9.90
C GLY A 147 8.15 13.76 9.52
N LEU A 148 7.83 12.46 9.41
CA LEU A 148 6.50 11.98 9.05
C LEU A 148 5.50 12.21 10.20
N PHE A 149 5.91 11.87 11.43
CA PHE A 149 5.18 12.20 12.66
C PHE A 149 5.91 13.26 13.47
N SER A 150 5.18 13.87 14.40
CA SER A 150 5.75 14.79 15.39
C SER A 150 5.01 14.62 16.72
N GLY A 151 5.73 14.81 17.83
CA GLY A 151 5.12 14.94 19.15
C GLY A 151 4.48 16.30 19.37
N TYR A 152 3.96 16.48 20.57
CA TYR A 152 3.32 17.71 21.01
C TYR A 152 4.33 18.66 21.68
N PRO A 153 4.02 19.96 21.78
CA PRO A 153 4.90 20.94 22.42
C PRO A 153 5.22 20.66 23.90
N ASP A 154 4.42 19.82 24.55
CA ASP A 154 4.62 19.37 25.94
C ASP A 154 5.66 18.24 26.07
N GLY A 155 6.29 17.81 24.97
CA GLY A 155 7.29 16.75 24.94
C GLY A 155 6.70 15.33 24.85
N THR A 156 5.38 15.19 24.72
CA THR A 156 4.71 13.89 24.61
C THR A 156 4.48 13.47 23.15
N PHE A 157 4.31 12.17 22.92
CA PHE A 157 3.82 11.62 21.65
C PHE A 157 2.34 11.22 21.71
N LYS A 158 1.83 10.90 22.90
CA LYS A 158 0.49 10.37 23.18
C LYS A 158 0.22 9.07 22.43
N PRO A 159 1.06 8.03 22.62
CA PRO A 159 1.01 6.81 21.81
C PRO A 159 -0.32 6.07 21.90
N ASN A 160 -0.99 6.13 23.06
CA ASN A 160 -2.25 5.45 23.32
C ASN A 160 -3.50 6.26 22.96
N ASN A 161 -3.34 7.54 22.57
CA ASN A 161 -4.48 8.34 22.13
C ASN A 161 -4.85 7.94 20.70
N SER A 162 -6.16 7.94 20.41
CA SER A 162 -6.64 7.80 19.04
C SER A 162 -6.12 8.94 18.17
N ILE A 163 -5.69 8.62 16.96
CA ILE A 163 -5.28 9.64 15.97
C ILE A 163 -6.52 10.20 15.28
N THR A 164 -6.56 11.52 15.12
CA THR A 164 -7.66 12.20 14.42
C THR A 164 -7.56 12.00 12.91
N ARG A 165 -8.69 12.16 12.19
CA ARG A 165 -8.72 12.14 10.72
C ARG A 165 -7.82 13.22 10.11
N ALA A 166 -7.73 14.40 10.72
CA ALA A 166 -6.82 15.46 10.29
C ALA A 166 -5.34 15.10 10.45
N GLU A 167 -4.95 14.56 11.61
CA GLU A 167 -3.58 14.11 11.85
C GLU A 167 -3.21 12.99 10.88
N PHE A 168 -4.05 11.96 10.74
CA PHE A 168 -3.81 10.85 9.84
C PHE A 168 -3.67 11.30 8.37
N SER A 169 -4.53 12.22 7.92
CA SER A 169 -4.45 12.78 6.57
C SER A 169 -3.19 13.60 6.36
N THR A 170 -2.74 14.33 7.36
CA THR A 170 -1.45 15.06 7.29
C THR A 170 -0.28 14.10 7.13
N VAL A 171 -0.32 12.97 7.85
CA VAL A 171 0.69 11.91 7.72
C VAL A 171 0.67 11.31 6.31
N VAL A 172 -0.51 10.98 5.76
CA VAL A 172 -0.61 10.47 4.38
C VAL A 172 -0.10 11.48 3.36
N PHE A 173 -0.48 12.75 3.50
CA PHE A 173 0.01 13.82 2.63
C PHE A 173 1.55 13.86 2.59
N LYS A 174 2.19 13.80 3.77
CA LYS A 174 3.65 13.78 3.91
C LYS A 174 4.27 12.48 3.36
N PHE A 175 3.66 11.34 3.65
CA PHE A 175 4.13 10.03 3.18
C PHE A 175 4.14 9.95 1.66
N MET A 176 3.12 10.52 1.02
CA MET A 176 3.00 10.64 -0.43
C MET A 176 3.89 11.74 -1.03
N GLU A 177 4.63 12.48 -0.21
CA GLU A 177 5.52 13.58 -0.61
C GLU A 177 4.82 14.61 -1.52
N LEU A 178 3.54 14.89 -1.22
CA LEU A 178 2.76 15.80 -2.04
C LEU A 178 3.23 17.25 -1.86
N GLU A 179 3.25 17.98 -2.96
CA GLU A 179 3.49 19.41 -2.93
C GLU A 179 2.32 20.15 -2.28
N GLU A 180 2.63 21.13 -1.44
CA GLU A 180 1.61 21.97 -0.83
C GLU A 180 0.87 22.78 -1.90
N PRO A 181 -0.47 22.82 -1.86
CA PRO A 181 -1.23 23.53 -2.88
C PRO A 181 -1.02 25.05 -2.76
N LEU A 182 -0.75 25.71 -3.88
CA LEU A 182 -0.66 27.19 -3.94
C LEU A 182 -1.98 27.87 -3.59
N GLN A 183 -3.10 27.19 -3.83
CA GLN A 183 -4.45 27.64 -3.55
C GLN A 183 -5.25 26.47 -2.97
N VAL A 184 -5.98 26.71 -1.89
CA VAL A 184 -6.83 25.70 -1.26
C VAL A 184 -8.26 25.92 -1.73
N LYS A 185 -8.81 24.97 -2.49
CA LYS A 185 -10.24 24.95 -2.79
C LYS A 185 -10.96 24.35 -1.57
N ASN A 186 -11.91 25.08 -1.01
CA ASN A 186 -12.69 24.57 0.13
C ASN A 186 -13.79 23.62 -0.38
N LYS A 187 -13.62 22.32 -0.17
CA LYS A 187 -14.62 21.29 -0.44
C LYS A 187 -15.37 20.90 0.84
N PHE A 188 -14.71 21.00 1.99
CA PHE A 188 -15.29 20.65 3.29
C PHE A 188 -15.40 21.88 4.19
N ASP A 189 -16.63 22.33 4.44
CA ASP A 189 -16.88 23.53 5.25
C ASP A 189 -16.36 23.40 6.68
N ASP A 190 -16.38 22.18 7.25
CA ASP A 190 -15.86 21.90 8.59
C ASP A 190 -14.33 21.80 8.65
N CYS A 191 -13.64 21.93 7.51
CA CYS A 191 -12.19 22.12 7.43
C CYS A 191 -11.77 23.59 7.29
N ALA A 192 -12.70 24.51 7.02
CA ALA A 192 -12.34 25.91 6.79
C ALA A 192 -11.62 26.52 8.02
N GLY A 193 -10.40 27.01 7.82
CA GLY A 193 -9.57 27.59 8.89
C GLY A 193 -8.91 26.55 9.81
N HIS A 194 -9.14 25.26 9.58
CA HIS A 194 -8.47 24.19 10.30
C HIS A 194 -7.01 24.05 9.86
N TRP A 195 -6.08 23.79 10.78
CA TRP A 195 -4.63 23.72 10.47
C TRP A 195 -4.29 22.68 9.41
N ALA A 196 -5.09 21.60 9.31
CA ALA A 196 -4.92 20.53 8.34
C ALA A 196 -5.68 20.75 7.01
N GLN A 197 -6.41 21.87 6.85
CA GLN A 197 -7.28 22.10 5.70
C GLN A 197 -6.57 21.86 4.38
N LYS A 198 -5.40 22.49 4.18
CA LYS A 198 -4.64 22.37 2.92
C LYS A 198 -4.24 20.93 2.59
N TYR A 199 -3.94 20.11 3.60
CA TYR A 199 -3.57 18.71 3.42
C TYR A 199 -4.78 17.85 3.06
N ILE A 200 -5.88 18.06 3.77
CA ILE A 200 -7.15 17.36 3.55
C ILE A 200 -7.69 17.67 2.14
N GLU A 201 -7.73 18.94 1.77
CA GLU A 201 -8.24 19.37 0.47
C GLU A 201 -7.37 18.86 -0.66
N LYS A 202 -6.04 18.95 -0.55
CA LYS A 202 -5.13 18.40 -1.57
C LYS A 202 -5.29 16.90 -1.74
N LEU A 203 -5.42 16.15 -0.65
CA LEU A 203 -5.68 14.72 -0.73
C LEU A 203 -7.04 14.40 -1.35
N SER A 204 -8.05 15.25 -1.13
CA SER A 204 -9.38 15.04 -1.72
C SER A 204 -9.42 15.41 -3.20
N ASP A 205 -8.72 16.47 -3.61
CA ASP A 205 -8.56 16.88 -5.00
C ASP A 205 -7.77 15.83 -5.81
N SER A 206 -6.81 15.15 -5.18
CA SER A 206 -6.09 14.02 -5.77
C SER A 206 -6.89 12.71 -5.76
N GLY A 207 -8.11 12.68 -5.22
CA GLY A 207 -8.97 11.48 -5.18
C GLY A 207 -8.59 10.45 -4.10
N TYR A 208 -7.62 10.75 -3.24
CA TYR A 208 -7.15 9.81 -2.21
C TYR A 208 -8.09 9.75 -1.00
N ILE A 209 -8.77 10.85 -0.67
CA ILE A 209 -9.71 10.90 0.46
C ILE A 209 -11.06 11.47 0.05
N ASN A 210 -12.10 10.89 0.65
CA ASN A 210 -13.46 11.38 0.54
C ASN A 210 -13.97 11.81 1.93
N GLY A 211 -14.85 12.81 1.94
CA GLY A 211 -15.65 13.14 3.11
C GLY A 211 -16.78 12.16 3.32
N TYR A 212 -17.59 12.44 4.33
CA TYR A 212 -18.82 11.72 4.61
C TYR A 212 -19.94 12.11 3.64
N PRO A 213 -21.00 11.28 3.48
CA PRO A 213 -22.14 11.59 2.62
C PRO A 213 -22.89 12.88 2.99
N ASP A 214 -22.72 13.36 4.22
CA ASP A 214 -23.27 14.63 4.71
C ASP A 214 -22.46 15.87 4.24
N GLY A 215 -21.41 15.67 3.44
CA GLY A 215 -20.56 16.73 2.90
C GLY A 215 -19.44 17.18 3.83
N THR A 216 -19.29 16.58 5.01
CA THR A 216 -18.26 16.95 6.00
C THR A 216 -17.03 16.05 5.94
N PHE A 217 -15.90 16.51 6.48
CA PHE A 217 -14.70 15.67 6.64
C PHE A 217 -14.52 15.13 8.07
N LYS A 218 -15.04 15.84 9.06
CA LYS A 218 -14.92 15.63 10.52
C LYS A 218 -13.46 15.56 10.97
N PRO A 219 -12.66 16.64 10.77
CA PRO A 219 -11.21 16.60 11.00
C PRO A 219 -10.81 16.20 12.44
N GLN A 220 -11.66 16.48 13.42
CA GLN A 220 -11.42 16.22 14.85
C GLN A 220 -11.80 14.82 15.29
N ASN A 221 -12.57 14.09 14.48
CA ASN A 221 -12.97 12.74 14.85
C ASN A 221 -11.77 11.80 14.75
N SER A 222 -11.69 10.86 15.69
CA SER A 222 -10.74 9.75 15.61
C SER A 222 -11.02 8.91 14.35
N ILE A 223 -9.99 8.62 13.57
CA ILE A 223 -10.14 7.80 12.35
C ILE A 223 -10.39 6.33 12.75
N LYS A 224 -11.36 5.68 12.10
CA LYS A 224 -11.60 4.24 12.28
C LYS A 224 -10.51 3.42 11.59
N ARG A 225 -10.29 2.20 12.05
CA ARG A 225 -9.30 1.28 11.48
C ARG A 225 -9.62 0.96 10.01
N ALA A 226 -10.86 0.61 9.68
CA ALA A 226 -11.26 0.38 8.29
C ALA A 226 -11.09 1.63 7.39
N GLU A 227 -11.42 2.82 7.92
CA GLU A 227 -11.23 4.08 7.21
C GLU A 227 -9.75 4.33 6.91
N SER A 228 -8.86 4.11 7.88
CA SER A 228 -7.41 4.30 7.71
C SER A 228 -6.82 3.42 6.60
N VAL A 229 -7.26 2.16 6.52
CA VAL A 229 -6.80 1.21 5.49
C VAL A 229 -7.28 1.61 4.11
N ALA A 230 -8.57 1.89 3.95
CA ALA A 230 -9.11 2.33 2.66
C ALA A 230 -8.47 3.65 2.19
N LEU A 231 -8.09 4.53 3.13
CA LEU A 231 -7.40 5.77 2.83
C LEU A 231 -5.96 5.50 2.34
N ILE A 232 -5.20 4.67 3.05
CA ILE A 232 -3.84 4.27 2.65
C ILE A 232 -3.86 3.59 1.28
N ASN A 233 -4.75 2.62 1.07
CA ASN A 233 -4.84 1.91 -0.20
C ASN A 233 -5.08 2.86 -1.37
N ARG A 234 -6.04 3.79 -1.26
CA ARG A 234 -6.26 4.82 -2.30
C ARG A 234 -5.03 5.68 -2.53
N ALA A 235 -4.36 6.12 -1.46
CA ALA A 235 -3.13 6.91 -1.57
C ALA A 235 -2.02 6.13 -2.31
N LEU A 236 -1.91 4.83 -2.08
CA LEU A 236 -0.97 3.94 -2.76
C LEU A 236 -1.43 3.50 -4.17
N ASN A 237 -2.57 4.01 -4.64
CA ASN A 237 -3.24 3.55 -5.85
C ASN A 237 -3.49 2.03 -5.86
N ARG A 238 -3.82 1.47 -4.69
CA ARG A 238 -4.20 0.07 -4.49
C ARG A 238 -5.71 -0.02 -4.32
N GLY A 239 -6.33 -0.90 -5.09
CA GLY A 239 -7.75 -1.23 -4.93
C GLY A 239 -7.99 -2.28 -3.84
N PRO A 240 -9.25 -2.59 -3.53
CA PRO A 240 -9.58 -3.74 -2.70
C PRO A 240 -9.06 -5.03 -3.34
N LEU A 241 -8.57 -5.96 -2.53
CA LEU A 241 -8.15 -7.28 -2.99
C LEU A 241 -9.37 -8.18 -3.22
N TYR A 242 -9.53 -8.71 -4.44
CA TYR A 242 -10.61 -9.62 -4.81
C TYR A 242 -10.21 -11.08 -4.65
N GLY A 243 -11.20 -11.98 -4.55
CA GLY A 243 -10.98 -13.43 -4.46
C GLY A 243 -10.54 -13.93 -3.07
N VAL A 244 -10.43 -13.02 -2.09
CA VAL A 244 -10.07 -13.38 -0.70
C VAL A 244 -11.19 -14.20 -0.08
N LYS A 245 -10.83 -15.36 0.46
CA LYS A 245 -11.69 -16.18 1.31
C LYS A 245 -11.09 -16.19 2.71
N GLU A 246 -11.93 -15.85 3.70
CA GLU A 246 -11.62 -15.89 5.13
C GLU A 246 -10.39 -15.04 5.53
N ASN A 247 -10.66 -13.89 6.18
CA ASN A 247 -9.63 -12.95 6.60
C ASN A 247 -9.65 -12.74 8.12
N PHE A 248 -10.67 -12.05 8.63
CA PHE A 248 -10.86 -11.82 10.06
C PHE A 248 -12.28 -12.23 10.48
N PRO A 249 -12.47 -12.85 11.67
CA PRO A 249 -13.78 -13.31 12.13
C PRO A 249 -14.82 -12.19 12.27
N ASP A 250 -14.39 -10.97 12.59
CA ASP A 250 -15.25 -9.80 12.77
C ASP A 250 -15.40 -8.93 11.52
N VAL A 251 -14.90 -9.40 10.37
CA VAL A 251 -15.03 -8.69 9.08
C VAL A 251 -15.75 -9.62 8.09
N PRO A 252 -17.09 -9.57 8.00
CA PRO A 252 -17.83 -10.35 7.03
C PRO A 252 -17.46 -9.93 5.60
N SER A 253 -17.58 -10.83 4.62
CA SER A 253 -17.28 -10.54 3.20
C SER A 253 -18.15 -9.43 2.60
N THR A 254 -19.28 -9.12 3.23
CA THR A 254 -20.18 -8.01 2.87
C THR A 254 -19.77 -6.67 3.49
N TYR A 255 -18.78 -6.64 4.39
CA TYR A 255 -18.28 -5.41 4.96
C TYR A 255 -17.62 -4.56 3.85
N TRP A 256 -17.97 -3.27 3.79
CA TRP A 256 -17.58 -2.39 2.68
C TRP A 256 -16.06 -2.33 2.44
N ALA A 257 -15.26 -2.49 3.50
CA ALA A 257 -13.80 -2.46 3.43
C ALA A 257 -13.17 -3.87 3.42
N TYR A 258 -13.92 -4.95 3.19
CA TYR A 258 -13.41 -6.33 3.30
C TYR A 258 -12.14 -6.55 2.47
N GLY A 259 -12.18 -6.17 1.18
CA GLY A 259 -11.03 -6.29 0.28
C GLY A 259 -9.90 -5.32 0.61
N ASP A 260 -10.21 -4.12 1.09
CA ASP A 260 -9.20 -3.15 1.57
C ASP A 260 -8.45 -3.68 2.79
N ILE A 261 -9.18 -4.24 3.74
CA ILE A 261 -8.63 -4.85 4.95
C ILE A 261 -7.71 -6.02 4.59
N ALA A 262 -8.13 -6.87 3.65
CA ALA A 262 -7.27 -7.94 3.14
C ALA A 262 -6.02 -7.40 2.42
N LYS A 263 -6.17 -6.35 1.60
CA LYS A 263 -5.06 -5.70 0.89
C LYS A 263 -3.96 -5.22 1.84
N GLY A 264 -4.36 -4.65 2.99
CA GLY A 264 -3.40 -4.10 3.96
C GLY A 264 -2.88 -5.09 5.00
N ALA A 265 -3.59 -6.19 5.24
CA ALA A 265 -3.30 -7.12 6.33
C ALA A 265 -2.74 -8.48 5.90
N ILE A 266 -2.62 -8.72 4.60
CA ILE A 266 -2.10 -9.97 4.05
C ILE A 266 -0.94 -9.66 3.12
N THR A 267 0.21 -10.29 3.31
CA THR A 267 1.25 -10.34 2.28
C THR A 267 0.80 -11.31 1.20
N HIS A 268 0.72 -10.87 -0.05
CA HIS A 268 0.11 -11.67 -1.10
C HIS A 268 0.69 -11.41 -2.48
N ARG A 269 0.62 -12.44 -3.32
CA ARG A 269 0.76 -12.37 -4.76
C ARG A 269 -0.60 -12.13 -5.40
N TYR A 270 -0.67 -11.28 -6.40
CA TYR A 270 -1.89 -10.97 -7.13
C TYR A 270 -1.66 -10.95 -8.63
N TYR A 271 -2.76 -11.01 -9.38
CA TYR A 271 -2.80 -10.68 -10.79
C TYR A 271 -3.85 -9.59 -11.07
N ILE A 272 -3.71 -8.87 -12.17
CA ILE A 272 -4.71 -7.93 -12.68
C ILE A 272 -5.67 -8.66 -13.61
N ASP A 273 -6.97 -8.62 -13.30
CA ASP A 273 -8.01 -9.19 -14.16
C ASP A 273 -8.41 -8.26 -15.33
N GLU A 274 -9.33 -8.71 -16.18
CA GLU A 274 -9.79 -7.97 -17.36
C GLU A 274 -10.50 -6.64 -17.02
N GLU A 275 -10.95 -6.47 -15.76
CA GLU A 275 -11.56 -5.24 -15.25
C GLU A 275 -10.53 -4.32 -14.57
N GLY A 276 -9.24 -4.67 -14.60
CA GLY A 276 -8.18 -3.91 -13.95
C GLY A 276 -8.11 -4.11 -12.44
N ARG A 277 -8.73 -5.17 -11.89
CA ARG A 277 -8.79 -5.41 -10.44
C ARG A 277 -7.66 -6.33 -10.00
N GLU A 278 -7.09 -6.03 -8.83
CA GLU A 278 -6.13 -6.92 -8.17
C GLU A 278 -6.85 -8.11 -7.53
N VAL A 279 -6.63 -9.31 -8.07
CA VAL A 279 -7.21 -10.57 -7.58
C VAL A 279 -6.13 -11.39 -6.88
N LEU A 280 -6.44 -11.93 -5.70
CA LEU A 280 -5.55 -12.79 -4.93
C LEU A 280 -5.16 -14.03 -5.76
N LEU A 281 -3.85 -14.22 -5.93
CA LEU A 281 -3.27 -15.45 -6.47
C LEU A 281 -2.89 -16.39 -5.32
N GLU A 282 -2.14 -15.88 -4.35
CA GLU A 282 -1.61 -16.65 -3.22
C GLU A 282 -1.34 -15.75 -2.00
N LYS A 283 -1.62 -16.26 -0.80
CA LYS A 283 -1.20 -15.63 0.46
C LYS A 283 0.23 -16.09 0.75
N LEU A 284 1.12 -15.15 1.09
CA LEU A 284 2.50 -15.43 1.44
C LEU A 284 2.65 -15.29 2.95
N ASP A 285 3.45 -16.18 3.55
CA ASP A 285 3.84 -16.07 4.95
C ASP A 285 4.94 -15.00 5.10
N ASP A 286 4.90 -14.26 6.21
CA ASP A 286 5.89 -13.24 6.58
C ASP A 286 7.10 -13.84 7.32
#